data_AF-D1BWQ0-F1
#
_entry.id   AF-D1BWQ0-F1
#
_cell.length_a   1.000
_cell.length_b   1.000
_cell.length_c   1.000
_cell.angle_alpha   90.00
_cell.angle_beta   90.00
_cell.angle_gamma   90.00
#
_symmetry.space_group_name_H-M   'P 1'
#
loop_
_entity.id
_entity.type
_entity.pdbx_description
1 polymer ?
#
loop_
_entity_poly.entity_id
_entity_poly.type
_entity_poly.pdbx_seq_one_letter_code
_entity_poly.pdbx_strand_id
1 'polypeptide(L)'
;MKGRRAALRANVADALDRTGRSQEWLAQAMRARGHQWHQTTVYKVINGRRKVEVTEALDLADALGVTLGALIGREPKDTANEYRKGYLDGHNTANAELAAFLAKQLSGEVA
;
A
#
# COMPACT_ATOMS: atom_id res chain seq x y z
N MET A 1 -6.80 10.54 -13.01
CA MET A 1 -6.82 9.58 -11.87
C MET A 1 -7.64 8.36 -12.27
N LYS A 2 -7.08 7.14 -12.29
CA LYS A 2 -7.87 5.91 -12.53
C LYS A 2 -8.85 5.71 -11.37
N GLY A 3 -10.12 5.42 -11.65
CA GLY A 3 -11.08 5.07 -10.60
C GLY A 3 -10.66 3.78 -9.88
N ARG A 4 -10.97 3.64 -8.58
CA ARG A 4 -10.55 2.49 -7.73
C ARG A 4 -10.81 1.12 -8.36
N ARG A 5 -11.94 0.97 -9.06
CA ARG A 5 -12.28 -0.26 -9.79
C ARG A 5 -11.35 -0.53 -10.97
N ALA A 6 -10.97 0.51 -11.72
CA ALA A 6 -10.03 0.37 -12.84
C ALA A 6 -8.62 0.03 -12.35
N ALA A 7 -8.20 0.60 -11.23
CA ALA A 7 -6.93 0.25 -10.59
C ALA A 7 -6.92 -1.21 -10.11
N LEU A 8 -7.95 -1.66 -9.39
CA LEU A 8 -8.07 -3.06 -8.96
C LEU A 8 -7.88 -4.05 -10.12
N ARG A 9 -8.54 -3.81 -11.25
CA ARG A 9 -8.43 -4.71 -12.41
C ARG A 9 -7.03 -4.77 -12.99
N ALA A 10 -6.42 -3.61 -13.20
CA ALA A 10 -5.06 -3.52 -13.72
C ALA A 10 -4.09 -4.22 -12.76
N ASN A 11 -4.18 -3.92 -11.47
CA ASN A 11 -3.28 -4.45 -10.46
C ASN A 11 -3.43 -5.98 -10.27
N VAL A 12 -4.64 -6.53 -10.41
CA VAL A 12 -4.84 -7.99 -10.43
C VAL A 12 -4.18 -8.61 -11.66
N ALA A 13 -4.37 -8.03 -12.85
CA ALA A 13 -3.77 -8.54 -14.07
C ALA A 13 -2.23 -8.49 -14.01
N ASP A 14 -1.68 -7.34 -13.59
CA ASP A 14 -0.24 -7.12 -13.48
C ASP A 14 0.39 -8.05 -12.41
N ALA A 15 -0.31 -8.33 -11.31
CA ALA A 15 0.16 -9.26 -10.29
C ALA A 15 0.24 -10.71 -10.80
N LEU A 16 -0.74 -11.16 -11.59
CA LEU A 16 -0.73 -12.49 -12.19
C LEU A 16 0.40 -12.61 -13.22
N ASP A 17 0.56 -11.62 -14.09
CA ASP A 17 1.60 -11.60 -15.12
C ASP A 17 3.01 -11.63 -14.49
N ARG A 18 3.28 -10.72 -13.55
CA ARG A 18 4.58 -10.62 -12.86
C ARG A 18 4.98 -11.90 -12.10
N THR A 19 3.99 -12.67 -11.63
CA THR A 19 4.24 -13.89 -10.86
C THR A 19 4.13 -15.16 -11.70
N GLY A 20 3.79 -15.06 -13.00
CA GLY A 20 3.53 -16.20 -13.87
C GLY A 20 2.34 -17.07 -13.42
N ARG A 21 1.45 -16.54 -12.56
CA ARG A 21 0.32 -17.30 -12.00
C ARG A 21 -0.87 -17.23 -12.94
N SER A 22 -1.58 -18.35 -13.09
CA SER A 22 -2.75 -18.42 -13.96
C SER A 22 -4.00 -17.82 -13.28
N GLN A 23 -5.02 -17.51 -14.10
CA GLN A 23 -6.34 -17.11 -13.56
C GLN A 23 -7.01 -18.24 -12.77
N GLU A 24 -6.78 -19.50 -13.14
CA GLU A 24 -7.30 -20.65 -12.38
C GLU A 24 -6.63 -20.77 -11.01
N TRP A 25 -5.33 -20.49 -10.93
CA TRP A 25 -4.63 -20.43 -9.65
C TRP A 25 -5.28 -19.42 -8.70
N LEU A 26 -5.61 -18.22 -9.19
CA LEU A 26 -6.26 -17.20 -8.36
C LEU A 26 -7.69 -17.61 -7.98
N ALA A 27 -8.43 -18.23 -8.89
CA ALA A 27 -9.75 -18.78 -8.59
C ALA A 27 -9.67 -19.83 -7.48
N GLN A 28 -8.69 -20.75 -7.53
CA GLN A 28 -8.45 -21.74 -6.48
C GLN A 28 -8.08 -21.08 -5.14
N ALA A 29 -7.21 -20.06 -5.16
CA ALA A 29 -6.82 -19.32 -3.96
C ALA A 29 -8.00 -18.62 -3.30
N MET A 30 -8.94 -18.11 -4.09
CA MET A 30 -10.16 -17.46 -3.59
C MET A 30 -11.19 -18.49 -3.11
N ARG A 31 -11.32 -19.65 -3.76
CA ARG A 31 -12.12 -20.78 -3.26
C ARG A 31 -11.64 -21.28 -1.91
N ALA A 32 -10.33 -21.38 -1.71
CA ALA A 32 -9.75 -21.75 -0.41
C ALA A 32 -10.08 -20.76 0.71
N ARG A 33 -10.44 -19.52 0.37
CA ARG A 33 -10.89 -18.45 1.28
C ARG A 33 -12.43 -18.36 1.40
N GLY A 34 -13.16 -19.34 0.86
CA GLY A 34 -14.61 -19.42 0.96
C GLY A 34 -15.38 -18.70 -0.15
N HIS A 35 -14.71 -18.15 -1.16
CA HIS A 35 -15.38 -17.46 -2.26
C HIS A 35 -15.74 -18.42 -3.39
N GLN A 36 -16.94 -18.28 -3.97
CA GLN A 36 -17.38 -19.07 -5.13
C GLN A 36 -16.75 -18.54 -6.44
N TRP A 37 -15.44 -18.57 -6.51
CA TRP A 37 -14.68 -18.08 -7.67
C TRP A 37 -14.30 -19.22 -8.61
N HIS A 38 -14.51 -18.97 -9.89
CA HIS A 38 -14.01 -19.81 -10.98
C HIS A 38 -13.08 -18.98 -11.85
N GLN A 39 -12.31 -19.62 -12.75
CA GLN A 39 -11.48 -18.90 -13.73
C GLN A 39 -12.26 -17.81 -14.47
N THR A 40 -13.52 -18.08 -14.83
CA THR A 40 -14.40 -17.12 -15.52
C THR A 40 -14.77 -15.92 -14.65
N THR A 41 -14.82 -16.08 -13.32
CA THR A 41 -14.99 -14.98 -12.36
C THR A 41 -13.78 -14.06 -12.41
N VAL A 42 -12.57 -14.62 -12.38
CA VAL A 42 -11.30 -13.87 -12.48
C VAL A 42 -11.24 -13.11 -13.81
N TYR A 43 -11.53 -13.79 -14.93
CA TYR A 43 -11.62 -13.16 -16.24
C TYR A 43 -12.60 -11.97 -16.24
N LYS A 44 -13.81 -12.14 -15.71
CA LYS A 44 -14.82 -11.07 -15.65
C LYS A 44 -14.37 -9.91 -14.75
N VAL A 45 -13.65 -10.19 -13.67
CA VAL A 45 -13.07 -9.15 -12.81
C VAL A 45 -12.03 -8.35 -13.59
N ILE A 46 -11.02 -8.99 -14.17
CA ILE A 46 -9.95 -8.32 -14.94
C ILE A 46 -10.52 -7.48 -16.09
N ASN A 47 -11.52 -8.01 -16.81
CA ASN A 47 -12.18 -7.30 -17.90
C ASN A 47 -13.25 -6.29 -17.45
N GLY A 48 -13.47 -6.14 -16.14
CA GLY A 48 -14.42 -5.17 -15.59
C GLY A 48 -15.88 -5.46 -15.84
N ARG A 49 -16.18 -6.71 -16.19
CA ARG A 49 -17.54 -7.24 -16.39
C ARG A 49 -18.17 -7.71 -15.07
N ARG A 50 -17.40 -7.77 -13.98
CA ARG A 50 -17.88 -8.11 -12.63
C ARG A 50 -17.26 -7.17 -11.60
N LYS A 51 -18.07 -6.74 -10.63
CA LYS A 51 -17.62 -6.00 -9.44
C LYS A 51 -17.03 -6.97 -8.41
N VAL A 52 -16.07 -6.48 -7.63
CA VAL A 52 -15.47 -7.21 -6.50
C VAL A 52 -16.03 -6.60 -5.24
N GLU A 53 -16.57 -7.43 -4.36
CA GLU A 53 -17.07 -6.99 -3.05
C GLU A 53 -15.90 -6.69 -2.10
N VAL A 54 -16.16 -5.95 -1.01
CA VAL A 54 -15.08 -5.51 -0.10
C VAL A 54 -14.34 -6.69 0.53
N THR A 55 -15.07 -7.74 0.93
CA THR A 55 -14.48 -8.96 1.52
C THR A 55 -13.62 -9.70 0.49
N GLU A 56 -14.13 -9.86 -0.74
CA GLU A 56 -13.36 -10.43 -1.84
C GLU A 56 -12.08 -9.64 -2.13
N ALA A 57 -12.13 -8.30 -2.05
CA ALA A 57 -10.98 -7.44 -2.31
C ALA A 57 -9.87 -7.59 -1.26
N LEU A 58 -10.22 -7.81 0.01
CA LEU A 58 -9.26 -8.10 1.08
C LEU A 58 -8.56 -9.44 0.82
N ASP A 59 -9.36 -10.49 0.60
CA ASP A 59 -8.85 -11.84 0.35
C ASP A 59 -8.04 -11.95 -0.95
N LEU A 60 -8.39 -11.18 -1.97
CA LEU A 60 -7.58 -11.00 -3.19
C LEU A 60 -6.23 -10.40 -2.88
N ALA A 61 -6.19 -9.34 -2.07
CA ALA A 61 -4.95 -8.66 -1.71
C ALA A 61 -4.02 -9.62 -0.97
N ASP A 62 -4.55 -10.38 -0.01
CA ASP A 62 -3.82 -11.39 0.73
C ASP A 62 -3.35 -12.55 -0.17
N ALA A 63 -4.19 -13.03 -1.10
CA ALA A 63 -3.82 -14.08 -2.05
C ALA A 63 -2.67 -13.63 -2.98
N LEU A 64 -2.69 -12.38 -3.41
CA LEU A 64 -1.68 -11.78 -4.29
C LEU A 64 -0.45 -11.26 -3.54
N GLY A 65 -0.45 -11.27 -2.21
CA GLY A 65 0.66 -10.80 -1.38
C GLY A 65 0.86 -9.28 -1.45
N VAL A 66 -0.21 -8.51 -1.60
CA VAL A 66 -0.18 -7.04 -1.66
C VAL A 66 -1.14 -6.45 -0.63
N THR A 67 -0.97 -5.17 -0.28
CA THR A 67 -1.96 -4.49 0.57
C THR A 67 -3.22 -4.16 -0.21
N LEU A 68 -4.38 -4.08 0.46
CA LEU A 68 -5.62 -3.63 -0.18
C LEU A 68 -5.45 -2.24 -0.83
N GLY A 69 -4.69 -1.35 -0.20
CA GLY A 69 -4.39 -0.02 -0.74
C GLY A 69 -3.69 -0.10 -2.10
N ALA A 70 -2.61 -0.88 -2.18
CA ALA A 70 -1.90 -1.13 -3.43
C ALA A 70 -2.85 -1.77 -4.47
N LEU A 71 -3.65 -2.75 -4.08
CA LEU A 71 -4.61 -3.40 -4.98
C LEU A 71 -5.60 -2.40 -5.59
N ILE A 72 -6.19 -1.49 -4.81
CA ILE A 72 -7.19 -0.52 -5.32
C ILE A 72 -6.59 0.77 -5.90
N GLY A 73 -5.26 0.84 -6.06
CA GLY A 73 -4.56 2.03 -6.57
C GLY A 73 -4.62 3.22 -5.61
N ARG A 74 -4.76 2.95 -4.31
CA ARG A 74 -4.44 3.93 -3.28
C ARG A 74 -2.93 3.88 -3.14
N GLU A 75 -2.25 4.86 -3.72
CA GLU A 75 -0.86 5.13 -3.37
C GLU A 75 -0.78 5.13 -1.83
N PRO A 76 0.17 4.40 -1.22
CA PRO A 76 0.57 4.74 0.13
C PRO A 76 0.74 6.25 0.12
N LYS A 77 -0.02 6.99 0.94
CA LYS A 77 0.37 8.36 1.22
C LYS A 77 1.78 8.22 1.72
N ASP A 78 2.70 8.69 0.91
CA ASP A 78 4.10 8.34 0.89
C ASP A 78 4.63 8.40 2.32
N THR A 79 4.61 7.27 3.03
CA THR A 79 4.99 7.24 4.45
C THR A 79 6.46 7.62 4.54
N ALA A 80 7.26 7.35 3.51
CA ALA A 80 8.62 7.86 3.39
C ALA A 80 8.68 9.39 3.43
N ASN A 81 7.73 10.12 2.85
CA ASN A 81 7.71 11.58 2.86
C ASN A 81 7.13 12.16 4.16
N GLU A 82 6.13 11.48 4.74
CA GLU A 82 5.57 11.81 6.05
C GLU A 82 6.58 11.52 7.19
N TYR A 83 7.27 10.38 7.14
CA TYR A 83 8.41 10.04 8.01
C TYR A 83 9.61 10.95 7.76
N ARG A 84 9.94 11.29 6.51
CA ARG A 84 11.04 12.22 6.19
C ARG A 84 10.77 13.60 6.77
N LYS A 85 9.55 14.12 6.64
CA LYS A 85 9.17 15.39 7.24
C LYS A 85 9.27 15.33 8.77
N GLY A 86 8.67 14.32 9.41
CA GLY A 86 8.76 14.15 10.87
C GLY A 86 10.20 13.97 11.38
N TYR A 87 11.04 13.25 10.63
CA TYR A 87 12.46 13.05 10.95
C TYR A 87 13.27 14.35 10.80
N LEU A 88 13.08 15.08 9.70
CA LEU A 88 13.76 16.36 9.47
C LEU A 88 13.33 17.41 10.49
N ASP A 89 12.04 17.49 10.80
CA ASP A 89 11.50 18.41 11.79
C ASP A 89 12.10 18.11 13.18
N GLY A 90 12.09 16.84 13.62
CA GLY A 90 12.68 16.43 14.89
C GLY A 90 14.20 16.63 14.96
N HIS A 91 14.93 16.33 13.88
CA HIS A 91 16.38 16.50 13.82
C HIS A 91 16.79 17.98 13.85
N ASN A 92 16.05 18.85 13.16
CA ASN A 92 16.29 20.29 13.16
C ASN A 92 15.98 20.90 14.54
N THR A 93 14.91 20.46 15.20
CA THR A 93 14.60 20.89 16.57
C THR A 93 15.72 20.47 17.53
N ALA A 94 16.16 19.21 17.49
CA ALA A 94 17.24 18.73 18.35
C ALA A 94 18.58 19.48 18.10
N ASN A 95 18.92 19.75 16.84
CA ASN A 95 20.12 20.54 16.52
C ASN A 95 20.01 21.98 16.98
N ALA A 96 18.83 22.60 16.89
CA ALA A 96 18.60 23.95 17.38
C ALA A 96 18.68 24.03 18.92
N GLU A 97 18.13 23.04 19.62
CA GLU A 97 18.22 22.92 21.07
C GLU A 97 19.66 22.71 21.54
N LEU A 98 20.40 21.82 20.87
CA LEU A 98 21.82 21.61 21.14
C LEU A 98 22.64 22.88 20.89
N ALA A 99 22.41 23.56 19.76
CA ALA A 99 23.09 24.81 19.44
C ALA A 99 22.79 25.90 20.48
N ALA A 100 21.54 26.03 20.93
CA ALA A 100 21.15 26.98 21.98
C ALA A 100 21.79 26.62 23.33
N PHE A 101 21.83 25.34 23.69
CA PHE A 101 22.49 24.86 24.91
C PHE A 101 24.00 25.16 24.89
N LEU A 102 24.68 24.83 23.80
CA LEU A 102 26.11 25.10 23.63
C LEU A 102 26.40 26.60 23.62
N ALA A 103 25.57 27.41 22.96
CA ALA A 103 25.69 28.87 22.97
C ALA A 103 25.57 29.42 24.40
N LYS A 104 24.62 28.92 25.21
CA LYS A 104 24.46 29.30 26.62
C LYS A 104 25.66 28.90 27.49
N GLN A 105 26.22 27.72 27.26
CA GLN A 105 27.42 27.25 27.97
C GLN A 105 28.68 28.06 27.59
N LEU A 106 28.79 28.46 26.32
CA LEU A 106 29.92 29.25 25.80
C LEU A 106 29.79 30.75 26.10
N SER A 107 28.57 31.27 26.29
CA SER A 107 28.34 32.68 26.64
C SER A 107 28.54 33.01 28.12
N GLY A 108 28.89 32.03 28.96
CA GLY A 108 29.40 32.27 30.31
C GLY A 108 28.38 32.70 31.36
N GLU A 109 27.08 32.44 31.19
CA GLU A 109 26.13 32.52 32.30
C GLU A 109 26.23 31.24 33.15
N VAL A 110 27.31 31.19 33.93
CA VAL A 110 27.37 30.38 35.14
C VAL A 110 26.75 31.23 36.24
N ALA A 111 25.64 30.76 36.80
CA ALA A 111 24.99 31.35 37.97
C ALA A 111 25.96 31.45 39.17
#